data_AF-A0A2U9R4L9-F1
#
_entry.id   AF-A0A2U9R4L9-F1
#
_cell.length_a   1.000
_cell.length_b   1.000
_cell.length_c   1.000
_cell.angle_alpha   90.00
_cell.angle_beta   90.00
_cell.angle_gamma   90.00
#
_symmetry.space_group_name_H-M   'P 1'
#
loop_
_entity.id
_entity.type
_entity.pdbx_description
1 polymer ?
#
loop_
_entity_poly.entity_id
_entity_poly.type
_entity_poly.pdbx_seq_one_letter_code
_entity_poly.pdbx_strand_id
1 'polypeptide(L)'
;MMRNHWGNNKTNLPLSISDDKFTPKSKKKSTDIYKVLLGVIFTIGLFYKLFVHGPSPNETQRNLDASFNAESHVADTEVNPAEAMVTPPDQMNLAENVEFYDLMQYQGTPEGKSNEEIVLLLVPLRNAEKVLPLMFRNMMNITYDHSLIDIAFLVSDCSKSDKTLEKLYEYTSAMQEGKLVPILEDREREIKGKGVFGSSDLYLKYMPEGYIENVKKSYAPPFHSEYEKPFRSIQIYQKDFGQVIGQGFSDRHDVKIQGIRRKLMGRARNWLLSTAIKPYHSWVYWRDVDIELSPADILETMMNFGSEYDVIIPNVWRPLPVYLGGEQPYDLNSWIESNEALKLAKTLDEDDVIVEGYEEYATWRAHLAYIRDKNGDPNEVVELDGVGGVSILAKASTFRHGANFPAFTFLNHAETEAFGKMTRKMGMKIAGLPHYTIWHIYEPSEDDLIEISKLERRKRRFGKKH
;
A
#
# COMPACT_ATOMS: atom_id res chain seq x y z
N MET A 1 17.50 -22.02 42.70
CA MET A 1 17.64 -20.96 43.72
C MET A 1 18.17 -19.73 42.99
N MET A 2 17.53 -18.57 42.88
CA MET A 2 16.33 -17.98 43.48
C MET A 2 15.47 -17.35 42.37
N ARG A 3 14.17 -17.33 42.65
CA ARG A 3 13.04 -16.83 41.84
C ARG A 3 12.73 -15.38 42.22
N ASN A 4 12.03 -14.71 41.32
CA ASN A 4 11.16 -13.55 41.56
C ASN A 4 11.85 -12.22 41.91
N HIS A 5 11.75 -11.26 40.99
CA HIS A 5 11.23 -9.91 41.25
C HIS A 5 10.77 -9.39 39.89
N TRP A 6 9.54 -8.88 39.80
CA TRP A 6 9.02 -7.88 38.86
C TRP A 6 7.53 -7.81 39.20
N GLY A 7 7.26 -7.09 40.29
CA GLY A 7 5.91 -6.82 40.77
C GLY A 7 5.42 -5.48 40.22
N ASN A 8 4.14 -5.48 39.84
CA ASN A 8 3.20 -4.37 39.73
C ASN A 8 3.70 -2.99 40.21
N ASN A 9 3.71 -2.01 39.32
CA ASN A 9 3.49 -0.62 39.69
C ASN A 9 2.26 -0.07 38.96
N LYS A 10 1.15 -0.03 39.70
CA LYS A 10 0.00 0.82 39.42
C LYS A 10 0.45 2.28 39.56
N THR A 11 0.38 3.05 38.49
CA THR A 11 0.48 4.52 38.58
C THR A 11 -0.92 5.10 38.74
N ASN A 12 -1.20 5.58 39.95
CA ASN A 12 -2.38 6.39 40.26
C ASN A 12 -2.34 7.69 39.45
N LEU A 13 -3.36 7.94 38.64
CA LEU A 13 -3.63 9.25 38.02
C LEU A 13 -4.30 10.18 39.06
N PRO A 14 -3.90 11.46 39.18
CA PRO A 14 -4.61 12.43 39.99
C PRO A 14 -5.89 12.89 39.28
N LEU A 15 -7.03 12.56 39.89
CA LEU A 15 -8.35 13.12 39.59
C LEU A 15 -8.40 14.58 40.07
N SER A 16 -8.42 15.51 39.12
CA SER A 16 -9.09 16.80 39.29
C SER A 16 -9.36 17.40 37.90
N ILE A 17 -10.57 17.21 37.37
CA ILE A 17 -11.14 18.12 36.38
C ILE A 17 -12.44 18.63 37.00
N SER A 18 -12.46 19.94 37.20
CA SER A 18 -13.57 20.74 37.68
C SER A 18 -14.80 20.58 36.80
N ASP A 19 -15.95 20.48 37.45
CA ASP A 19 -17.29 20.52 36.88
C ASP A 19 -17.50 21.76 36.01
N ASP A 20 -17.53 21.61 34.69
CA ASP A 20 -18.26 22.50 33.80
C ASP A 20 -19.27 21.68 32.98
N LYS A 21 -20.53 21.77 33.38
CA LYS A 21 -21.68 21.08 32.80
C LYS A 21 -21.94 21.58 31.38
N PHE A 22 -21.49 20.82 30.39
CA PHE A 22 -21.95 20.96 29.00
C PHE A 22 -23.43 20.53 28.92
N THR A 23 -24.33 21.48 28.76
CA THR A 23 -25.76 21.23 28.50
C THR A 23 -26.03 21.35 27.00
N PRO A 24 -26.49 20.29 26.30
CA PRO A 24 -26.86 20.41 24.89
C PRO A 24 -28.19 21.17 24.76
N LYS A 25 -28.18 22.30 24.05
CA LYS A 25 -29.39 23.00 23.63
C LYS A 25 -30.15 22.15 22.61
N SER A 26 -31.25 21.52 23.02
CA SER A 26 -32.18 20.89 22.10
C SER A 26 -32.86 21.94 21.22
N LYS A 27 -32.65 21.88 19.90
CA LYS A 27 -33.49 22.57 18.93
C LYS A 27 -34.68 21.66 18.61
N LYS A 28 -35.87 22.00 19.11
CA LYS A 28 -37.14 21.39 18.66
C LYS A 28 -37.33 21.66 17.16
N LYS A 29 -37.16 20.63 16.33
CA LYS A 29 -37.73 20.61 14.97
C LYS A 29 -39.18 20.13 15.09
N SER A 30 -40.13 21.04 14.88
CA SER A 30 -41.54 20.71 14.66
C SER A 30 -41.63 19.75 13.47
N THR A 31 -41.98 18.50 13.73
CA THR A 31 -42.25 17.50 12.70
C THR A 31 -43.75 17.59 12.39
N ASP A 32 -44.11 18.03 11.19
CA ASP A 32 -45.50 18.04 10.72
C ASP A 32 -46.01 16.59 10.63
N ILE A 33 -46.72 16.14 11.67
CA ILE A 33 -47.31 14.80 11.78
C ILE A 33 -48.17 14.45 10.57
N TYR A 34 -48.80 15.45 9.93
CA TYR A 34 -49.59 15.27 8.71
C TYR A 34 -48.78 14.80 7.49
N LYS A 35 -47.50 15.18 7.36
CA LYS A 35 -46.65 14.75 6.23
C LYS A 35 -46.15 13.31 6.41
N VAL A 36 -45.91 12.90 7.65
CA VAL A 36 -45.55 11.51 7.98
C VAL A 36 -46.76 10.59 7.77
N LEU A 37 -47.96 11.01 8.20
CA LEU A 37 -49.19 10.25 7.98
C LEU A 37 -49.54 10.08 6.49
N LEU A 38 -49.37 11.13 5.67
CA LEU A 38 -49.56 11.01 4.21
C LEU A 38 -48.56 10.03 3.57
N GLY A 39 -47.30 10.04 4.02
CA GLY A 39 -46.27 9.11 3.54
C GLY A 39 -46.57 7.64 3.90
N VAL A 40 -47.12 7.40 5.09
CA VAL A 40 -47.54 6.06 5.54
C VAL A 40 -48.76 5.56 4.77
N ILE A 41 -49.74 6.43 4.49
CA ILE A 41 -50.92 6.05 3.67
C ILE A 41 -50.50 5.75 2.23
N PHE A 42 -49.55 6.51 1.67
CA PHE A 42 -49.05 6.29 0.31
C PHE A 42 -48.26 4.97 0.20
N THR A 43 -47.45 4.62 1.20
CA THR A 43 -46.69 3.35 1.23
C THR A 43 -47.61 2.14 1.43
N ILE A 44 -48.64 2.24 2.27
CA ILE A 44 -49.65 1.19 2.43
C ILE A 44 -50.46 1.01 1.13
N GLY A 45 -50.83 2.11 0.46
CA GLY A 45 -51.51 2.06 -0.84
C GLY A 45 -50.67 1.44 -1.96
N LEU A 46 -49.35 1.71 -1.97
CA LEU A 46 -48.41 1.11 -2.92
C LEU A 46 -48.25 -0.40 -2.66
N PHE A 47 -48.15 -0.80 -1.40
CA PHE A 47 -48.10 -2.22 -1.00
C PHE A 47 -49.39 -2.96 -1.34
N TYR A 48 -50.57 -2.36 -1.12
CA TYR A 48 -51.84 -2.97 -1.49
C TYR A 48 -51.96 -3.17 -3.01
N LYS A 49 -51.47 -2.22 -3.81
CA LYS A 49 -51.48 -2.34 -5.28
C LYS A 49 -50.53 -3.44 -5.78
N LEU A 50 -49.36 -3.60 -5.13
CA LEU A 50 -48.39 -4.66 -5.45
C LEU A 50 -48.87 -6.05 -5.00
N PHE A 51 -49.60 -6.16 -3.89
CA PHE A 51 -50.07 -7.45 -3.36
C PHE A 51 -51.41 -7.91 -3.95
N VAL A 52 -52.30 -7.01 -4.38
CA VAL A 52 -53.63 -7.37 -4.90
C VAL A 52 -53.67 -7.44 -6.43
N HIS A 53 -52.78 -6.74 -7.13
CA HIS A 53 -52.71 -6.73 -8.61
C HIS A 53 -51.35 -7.18 -9.17
N GLY A 54 -50.46 -7.72 -8.34
CA GLY A 54 -49.23 -8.39 -8.80
C GLY A 54 -49.54 -9.77 -9.39
N PRO A 55 -48.73 -10.28 -10.35
CA PRO A 55 -48.92 -11.60 -10.92
C PRO A 55 -48.89 -12.68 -9.83
N SER A 56 -49.75 -13.70 -9.99
CA SER A 56 -49.90 -14.79 -9.02
C SER A 56 -48.56 -15.47 -8.72
N PRO A 57 -48.28 -15.87 -7.45
CA PRO A 57 -47.04 -16.56 -7.07
C PRO A 57 -46.74 -17.80 -7.92
N ASN A 58 -47.76 -18.40 -8.53
CA ASN A 58 -47.63 -19.61 -9.35
C ASN A 58 -47.09 -19.37 -10.77
N GLU A 59 -47.08 -18.14 -11.29
CA GLU A 59 -46.49 -17.82 -12.60
C GLU A 59 -44.99 -17.53 -12.50
N THR A 60 -44.57 -16.84 -11.44
CA THR A 60 -43.16 -16.53 -11.19
C THR A 60 -42.37 -17.80 -10.87
N GLN A 61 -42.97 -18.74 -10.13
CA GLN A 61 -42.32 -19.99 -9.76
C GLN A 61 -42.22 -20.97 -10.95
N ARG A 62 -43.23 -21.04 -11.83
CA ARG A 62 -43.14 -21.82 -13.07
C ARG A 62 -42.09 -21.31 -14.05
N ASN A 63 -41.89 -20.00 -14.13
CA ASN A 63 -40.85 -19.41 -14.99
C ASN A 63 -39.43 -19.61 -14.42
N LEU A 64 -39.28 -19.59 -13.08
CA LEU A 64 -38.03 -19.95 -12.41
C LEU A 64 -37.72 -21.44 -12.58
N ASP A 65 -38.69 -22.32 -12.34
CA ASP A 65 -38.50 -23.77 -12.47
C ASP A 65 -38.27 -24.20 -13.94
N ALA A 66 -38.83 -23.49 -14.92
CA ALA A 66 -38.54 -23.70 -16.35
C ALA A 66 -37.14 -23.22 -16.75
N SER A 67 -36.61 -22.18 -16.09
CA SER A 67 -35.23 -21.70 -16.31
C SER A 67 -34.17 -22.57 -15.62
N PHE A 68 -34.53 -23.25 -14.52
CA PHE A 68 -33.63 -24.16 -13.79
C PHE A 68 -33.70 -25.62 -14.28
N ASN A 69 -34.80 -26.05 -14.91
CA ASN A 69 -34.96 -27.39 -15.48
C ASN A 69 -34.78 -27.45 -17.01
N ALA A 70 -34.31 -26.37 -17.64
CA ALA A 70 -33.70 -26.50 -18.95
C ALA A 70 -32.38 -27.24 -18.76
N GLU A 71 -32.40 -28.57 -18.90
CA GLU A 71 -31.20 -29.38 -19.06
C GLU A 71 -30.33 -28.69 -20.11
N SER A 72 -29.23 -28.09 -19.65
CA SER A 72 -28.25 -27.52 -20.53
C SER A 72 -27.59 -28.70 -21.24
N HIS A 73 -28.13 -29.08 -22.40
CA HIS A 73 -27.35 -29.74 -23.43
C HIS A 73 -26.30 -28.74 -23.94
N VAL A 74 -25.36 -28.39 -23.06
CA VAL A 74 -24.03 -28.01 -23.51
C VAL A 74 -23.48 -29.31 -24.06
N ALA A 75 -23.61 -29.50 -25.37
CA ALA A 75 -22.75 -30.46 -26.03
C ALA A 75 -21.32 -30.10 -25.61
N ASP A 76 -20.57 -31.10 -25.14
CA ASP A 76 -19.11 -31.01 -25.02
C ASP A 76 -18.52 -30.86 -26.43
N THR A 77 -18.81 -29.73 -27.09
CA THR A 77 -17.93 -29.19 -28.11
C THR A 77 -16.73 -28.68 -27.34
N GLU A 78 -15.66 -29.47 -27.32
CA GLU A 78 -14.32 -28.96 -27.09
C GLU A 78 -14.15 -27.74 -28.00
N VAL A 79 -14.35 -26.55 -27.44
CA VAL A 79 -14.04 -25.32 -28.16
C VAL A 79 -12.53 -25.32 -28.27
N ASN A 80 -12.02 -25.65 -29.47
CA ASN A 80 -10.61 -25.53 -29.76
C ASN A 80 -10.21 -24.08 -29.44
N PRO A 81 -9.32 -23.83 -28.46
CA PRO A 81 -8.96 -22.46 -28.06
C PRO A 81 -8.43 -21.63 -29.23
N ALA A 82 -7.87 -22.29 -30.25
CA ALA A 82 -7.43 -21.66 -31.49
C ALA A 82 -8.57 -21.18 -32.40
N GLU A 83 -9.75 -21.80 -32.34
CA GLU A 83 -10.94 -21.39 -33.11
C GLU A 83 -11.77 -20.31 -32.41
N ALA A 84 -11.59 -20.13 -31.09
CA ALA A 84 -12.22 -19.06 -30.32
C ALA A 84 -11.48 -17.71 -30.43
N MET A 85 -10.29 -17.68 -31.04
CA MET A 85 -9.55 -16.44 -31.27
C MET A 85 -10.14 -15.72 -32.48
N VAL A 86 -10.87 -14.64 -32.22
CA VAL A 86 -11.29 -13.69 -33.26
C VAL A 86 -10.03 -13.20 -33.98
N THR A 87 -9.94 -13.43 -35.30
CA THR A 87 -8.87 -12.87 -36.11
C THR A 87 -8.91 -11.34 -35.98
N PRO A 88 -7.84 -10.69 -35.50
CA PRO A 88 -7.82 -9.24 -35.37
C PRO A 88 -8.10 -8.59 -36.73
N PRO A 89 -8.87 -7.49 -36.78
CA PRO A 89 -8.99 -6.71 -38.01
C PRO A 89 -7.61 -6.29 -38.50
N ASP A 90 -7.46 -6.15 -39.82
CA ASP A 90 -6.22 -5.67 -40.45
C ASP A 90 -5.81 -4.33 -39.83
N GLN A 91 -4.80 -4.38 -38.95
CA GLN A 91 -4.35 -3.24 -38.15
C GLN A 91 -3.78 -2.11 -39.02
N MET A 92 -3.37 -2.40 -40.27
CA MET A 92 -2.83 -1.40 -41.19
C MET A 92 -3.88 -0.39 -41.70
N ASN A 93 -5.17 -0.67 -41.53
CA ASN A 93 -6.27 0.16 -42.06
C ASN A 93 -7.18 0.75 -40.97
N LEU A 94 -6.72 0.79 -39.71
CA LEU A 94 -7.46 1.44 -38.64
C LEU A 94 -7.43 2.97 -38.83
N ALA A 95 -8.55 3.63 -38.52
CA ALA A 95 -8.58 5.09 -38.47
C ALA A 95 -7.64 5.62 -37.38
N GLU A 96 -7.10 6.84 -37.54
CA GLU A 96 -6.07 7.41 -36.65
C GLU A 96 -6.45 7.46 -35.16
N ASN A 97 -7.74 7.46 -34.85
CA ASN A 97 -8.29 7.50 -33.48
C ASN A 97 -8.78 6.14 -32.98
N VAL A 98 -8.43 5.05 -33.66
CA VAL A 98 -8.77 3.68 -33.29
C VAL A 98 -7.50 2.95 -32.89
N GLU A 99 -7.43 2.55 -31.63
CA GLU A 99 -6.33 1.76 -31.08
C GLU A 99 -6.77 0.31 -30.89
N PHE A 100 -5.90 -0.64 -31.22
CA PHE A 100 -6.10 -2.06 -30.99
C PHE A 100 -4.98 -2.58 -30.09
N TYR A 101 -5.36 -3.35 -29.06
CA TYR A 101 -4.41 -4.01 -28.16
C TYR A 101 -4.82 -5.45 -27.96
N ASP A 102 -3.95 -6.38 -28.36
CA ASP A 102 -4.06 -7.77 -27.97
C ASP A 102 -3.42 -7.94 -26.59
N LEU A 103 -4.25 -8.12 -25.55
CA LEU A 103 -3.77 -8.23 -24.18
C LEU A 103 -2.90 -9.47 -23.94
N MET A 104 -2.93 -10.47 -24.82
CA MET A 104 -2.04 -11.63 -24.74
C MET A 104 -0.58 -11.26 -25.05
N GLN A 105 -0.34 -10.12 -25.70
CA GLN A 105 1.00 -9.63 -26.04
C GLN A 105 1.63 -8.78 -24.92
N TYR A 106 0.86 -8.44 -23.88
CA TYR A 106 1.30 -7.60 -22.76
C TYR A 106 1.27 -8.37 -21.44
N GLN A 107 1.95 -9.50 -21.43
CA GLN A 107 2.14 -10.33 -20.24
C GLN A 107 3.48 -10.01 -19.60
N GLY A 108 3.54 -10.08 -18.27
CA GLY A 108 4.80 -9.94 -17.54
C GLY A 108 5.61 -11.24 -17.59
N THR A 109 6.87 -11.16 -17.99
CA THR A 109 7.80 -12.30 -18.06
C THR A 109 9.11 -12.02 -17.28
N PRO A 110 9.89 -13.07 -16.94
CA PRO A 110 11.23 -12.90 -16.36
C PRO A 110 12.17 -12.04 -17.21
N GLU A 111 12.03 -12.10 -18.53
CA GLU A 111 12.86 -11.40 -19.51
C GLU A 111 12.35 -9.98 -19.82
N GLY A 112 11.65 -9.34 -18.89
CA GLY A 112 10.93 -8.09 -19.12
C GLY A 112 11.76 -6.99 -19.79
N LYS A 113 13.02 -6.82 -19.37
CA LYS A 113 13.93 -5.83 -19.96
C LYS A 113 14.24 -6.10 -21.44
N SER A 114 14.55 -7.34 -21.80
CA SER A 114 14.83 -7.71 -23.20
C SER A 114 13.58 -7.75 -24.07
N ASN A 115 12.41 -7.97 -23.46
CA ASN A 115 11.12 -7.95 -24.13
C ASN A 115 10.49 -6.54 -24.20
N GLU A 116 11.21 -5.52 -23.74
CA GLU A 116 10.75 -4.13 -23.67
C GLU A 116 9.40 -3.97 -22.92
N GLU A 117 9.21 -4.79 -21.88
CA GLU A 117 7.97 -4.82 -21.11
C GLU A 117 7.78 -3.54 -20.30
N ILE A 118 6.57 -3.00 -20.36
CA ILE A 118 6.26 -1.69 -19.80
C ILE A 118 5.78 -1.85 -18.36
N VAL A 119 6.42 -1.14 -17.45
CA VAL A 119 6.12 -1.11 -16.02
C VAL A 119 5.31 0.13 -15.69
N LEU A 120 4.21 -0.04 -14.96
CA LEU A 120 3.48 1.05 -14.33
C LEU A 120 3.91 1.17 -12.86
N LEU A 121 4.69 2.20 -12.51
CA LEU A 121 5.06 2.55 -11.14
C LEU A 121 3.99 3.44 -10.50
N LEU A 122 3.38 2.96 -9.41
CA LEU A 122 2.31 3.64 -8.67
C LEU A 122 2.78 4.09 -7.29
N VAL A 123 2.68 5.39 -7.02
CA VAL A 123 3.16 6.00 -5.76
C VAL A 123 2.07 6.87 -5.13
N PRO A 124 1.39 6.38 -4.06
CA PRO A 124 0.48 7.19 -3.28
C PRO A 124 1.25 8.15 -2.36
N LEU A 125 0.79 9.40 -2.25
CA LEU A 125 1.46 10.48 -1.53
C LEU A 125 0.50 11.21 -0.60
N ARG A 126 0.93 11.41 0.64
CA ARG A 126 0.25 12.24 1.64
C ARG A 126 1.29 12.90 2.54
N ASN A 127 1.32 14.23 2.59
CA ASN A 127 2.26 15.00 3.42
C ASN A 127 3.73 14.57 3.24
N ALA A 128 4.12 14.31 1.99
CA ALA A 128 5.39 13.70 1.61
C ALA A 128 6.49 14.71 1.24
N GLU A 129 6.25 16.03 1.34
CA GLU A 129 7.20 17.08 0.92
C GLU A 129 8.65 16.82 1.37
N LYS A 130 8.83 16.37 2.62
CA LYS A 130 10.15 16.16 3.23
C LYS A 130 10.88 14.91 2.69
N VAL A 131 10.13 13.88 2.30
CA VAL A 131 10.67 12.60 1.83
C VAL A 131 10.85 12.54 0.32
N LEU A 132 10.23 13.46 -0.45
CA LEU A 132 10.38 13.51 -1.91
C LEU A 132 11.84 13.48 -2.40
N PRO A 133 12.81 14.23 -1.84
CA PRO A 133 14.20 14.15 -2.29
C PRO A 133 14.79 12.73 -2.22
N LEU A 134 14.45 11.97 -1.17
CA LEU A 134 14.88 10.59 -1.00
C LEU A 134 14.20 9.68 -2.03
N MET A 135 12.87 9.80 -2.18
CA MET A 135 12.09 9.07 -3.17
C MET A 135 12.66 9.23 -4.58
N PHE A 136 12.95 10.46 -5.01
CA PHE A 136 13.49 10.72 -6.34
C PHE A 136 14.88 10.12 -6.55
N ARG A 137 15.79 10.22 -5.57
CA ARG A 137 17.10 9.56 -5.64
C ARG A 137 16.96 8.05 -5.79
N ASN A 138 16.07 7.45 -5.02
CA ASN A 138 15.83 6.03 -5.02
C ASN A 138 15.16 5.54 -6.32
N MET A 139 14.22 6.32 -6.87
CA MET A 139 13.54 6.02 -8.13
C MET A 139 14.46 6.17 -9.33
N MET A 140 15.28 7.23 -9.38
CA MET A 140 16.32 7.40 -10.41
C MET A 140 17.38 6.30 -10.36
N ASN A 141 17.59 5.66 -9.22
CA ASN A 141 18.54 4.56 -9.05
C ASN A 141 18.04 3.20 -9.56
N ILE A 142 16.88 3.14 -10.20
CA ILE A 142 16.39 1.89 -10.82
C ILE A 142 17.14 1.66 -12.13
N THR A 143 17.68 0.46 -12.36
CA THR A 143 18.47 0.15 -13.58
C THR A 143 17.65 -0.35 -14.75
N TYR A 144 16.37 -0.61 -14.54
CA TYR A 144 15.42 -0.90 -15.61
C TYR A 144 15.32 0.31 -16.54
N ASP A 145 15.10 0.09 -17.84
CA ASP A 145 15.09 1.20 -18.80
C ASP A 145 13.97 2.18 -18.45
N HIS A 146 14.32 3.43 -18.15
CA HIS A 146 13.36 4.46 -17.75
C HIS A 146 12.35 4.77 -18.85
N SER A 147 12.70 4.54 -20.13
CA SER A 147 11.78 4.66 -21.27
C SER A 147 10.70 3.58 -21.32
N LEU A 148 10.78 2.57 -20.43
CA LEU A 148 9.79 1.52 -20.24
C LEU A 148 9.00 1.65 -18.93
N ILE A 149 9.17 2.76 -18.20
CA ILE A 149 8.50 2.97 -16.92
C ILE A 149 7.55 4.17 -17.03
N ASP A 150 6.24 3.90 -16.95
CA ASP A 150 5.21 4.91 -16.73
C ASP A 150 5.06 5.13 -15.22
N ILE A 151 5.05 6.37 -14.76
CA ILE A 151 4.84 6.70 -13.33
C ILE A 151 3.48 7.37 -13.15
N ALA A 152 2.74 6.96 -12.12
CA ALA A 152 1.55 7.66 -11.68
C ALA A 152 1.59 7.96 -10.17
N PHE A 153 1.47 9.24 -9.84
CA PHE A 153 1.39 9.75 -8.48
C PHE A 153 -0.04 10.07 -8.10
N LEU A 154 -0.44 9.76 -6.86
CA LEU A 154 -1.69 10.25 -6.26
C LEU A 154 -1.37 11.08 -5.02
N VAL A 155 -1.59 12.40 -5.09
CA VAL A 155 -1.53 13.28 -3.92
C VAL A 155 -2.92 13.38 -3.29
N SER A 156 -3.05 12.91 -2.05
CA SER A 156 -4.33 12.80 -1.34
C SER A 156 -4.24 13.20 0.13
N ASP A 157 -5.30 13.83 0.63
CA ASP A 157 -5.54 14.11 2.05
C ASP A 157 -4.37 14.84 2.74
N CYS A 158 -3.67 15.70 1.99
CA CYS A 158 -2.60 16.56 2.51
C CYS A 158 -3.15 17.64 3.46
N SER A 159 -2.34 18.03 4.44
CA SER A 159 -2.66 19.15 5.32
C SER A 159 -2.62 20.47 4.55
N LYS A 160 -3.34 21.50 5.03
CA LYS A 160 -3.40 22.81 4.36
C LYS A 160 -2.05 23.51 4.20
N SER A 161 -1.08 23.19 5.06
CA SER A 161 0.26 23.77 5.06
C SER A 161 1.29 22.94 4.29
N ASP A 162 0.90 21.76 3.82
CA ASP A 162 1.80 20.84 3.13
C ASP A 162 2.02 21.26 1.66
N LYS A 163 3.25 21.10 1.16
CA LYS A 163 3.63 21.46 -0.22
C LYS A 163 4.00 20.26 -1.09
N THR A 164 3.50 19.06 -0.76
CA THR A 164 3.81 17.84 -1.52
C THR A 164 3.52 18.01 -3.01
N LEU A 165 2.35 18.56 -3.37
CA LEU A 165 1.98 18.73 -4.77
C LEU A 165 2.92 19.70 -5.51
N GLU A 166 3.21 20.86 -4.92
CA GLU A 166 4.11 21.86 -5.50
C GLU A 166 5.51 21.28 -5.75
N LYS A 167 6.07 20.62 -4.73
CA LYS A 167 7.41 20.01 -4.83
C LYS A 167 7.46 18.81 -5.74
N LEU A 168 6.38 18.02 -5.81
CA LEU A 168 6.28 16.93 -6.77
C LEU A 168 6.36 17.48 -8.19
N TYR A 169 5.57 18.50 -8.54
CA TYR A 169 5.61 19.12 -9.87
C TYR A 169 6.99 19.68 -10.23
N GLU A 170 7.63 20.39 -9.29
CA GLU A 170 8.98 20.91 -9.45
C GLU A 170 9.97 19.79 -9.78
N TYR A 171 9.96 18.72 -8.99
CA TYR A 171 10.91 17.63 -9.12
C TYR A 171 10.66 16.73 -10.33
N THR A 172 9.40 16.42 -10.65
CA THR A 172 9.09 15.65 -11.86
C THR A 172 9.50 16.41 -13.12
N SER A 173 9.27 17.73 -13.16
CA SER A 173 9.65 18.56 -14.32
C SER A 173 11.17 18.59 -14.48
N ALA A 174 11.90 18.86 -13.38
CA ALA A 174 13.35 18.84 -13.39
C ALA A 174 13.93 17.46 -13.74
N MET A 175 13.28 16.36 -13.32
CA MET A 175 13.71 15.00 -13.64
C MET A 175 13.55 14.71 -15.13
N GLN A 176 12.41 15.03 -15.73
CA GLN A 176 12.18 14.84 -17.17
C GLN A 176 13.10 15.69 -18.04
N GLU A 177 13.61 16.81 -17.52
CA GLU A 177 14.59 17.67 -18.18
C GLU A 177 16.06 17.29 -17.93
N GLY A 178 16.34 16.27 -17.10
CA GLY A 178 17.72 15.89 -16.73
C GLY A 178 18.43 16.91 -15.83
N LYS A 179 17.67 17.70 -15.06
CA LYS A 179 18.18 18.80 -14.19
C LYS A 179 17.96 18.56 -12.71
N LEU A 180 17.38 17.44 -12.31
CA LEU A 180 17.00 17.19 -10.92
C LEU A 180 18.19 17.00 -9.99
N VAL A 181 19.27 16.34 -10.43
CA VAL A 181 20.43 16.04 -9.57
C VAL A 181 21.06 17.31 -8.98
N PRO A 182 21.40 18.35 -9.78
CA PRO A 182 21.89 19.62 -9.23
C PRO A 182 20.93 20.26 -8.21
N ILE A 183 19.61 20.23 -8.47
CA ILE A 183 18.59 20.81 -7.58
C ILE A 183 18.58 20.09 -6.23
N LEU A 184 18.66 18.75 -6.23
CA LEU A 184 18.71 17.95 -5.01
C LEU A 184 20.00 18.21 -4.21
N GLU A 185 21.14 18.33 -4.90
CA GLU A 185 22.41 18.65 -4.26
C GLU A 185 22.45 20.05 -3.65
N ASP A 186 21.95 21.07 -4.37
CA ASP A 186 21.87 22.44 -3.87
C ASP A 186 20.99 22.52 -2.62
N ARG A 187 19.83 21.85 -2.64
CA ARG A 187 18.95 21.77 -1.47
C ARG A 187 19.65 21.10 -0.27
N GLU A 188 20.39 20.01 -0.50
CA GLU A 188 21.14 19.35 0.56
C GLU A 188 22.27 20.24 1.12
N ARG A 189 22.96 20.99 0.25
CA ARG A 189 23.96 22.00 0.65
C ARG A 189 23.35 23.12 1.48
N GLU A 190 22.19 23.64 1.09
CA GLU A 190 21.48 24.69 1.83
C GLU A 190 21.05 24.24 3.23
N ILE A 191 20.54 23.00 3.35
CA ILE A 191 20.14 22.42 4.64
C ILE A 191 21.36 22.32 5.57
N LYS A 192 22.49 21.79 5.07
CA LYS A 192 23.73 21.67 5.83
C LYS A 192 24.36 23.03 6.17
N GLY A 193 24.36 23.97 5.23
CA GLY A 193 24.99 25.29 5.35
C GLY A 193 24.30 26.21 6.36
N LYS A 194 23.00 26.01 6.62
CA LYS A 194 22.27 26.74 7.66
C LYS A 194 22.63 26.32 9.09
N GLY A 195 23.50 25.32 9.29
CA GLY A 195 23.90 24.83 10.61
C GLY A 195 22.75 24.21 11.43
N VAL A 196 21.61 23.99 10.80
CA VAL A 196 20.44 23.38 11.42
C VAL A 196 20.65 21.87 11.39
N PHE A 197 21.44 21.34 12.32
CA PHE A 197 21.12 20.01 12.83
C PHE A 197 19.87 20.20 13.68
N GLY A 198 18.69 19.92 13.10
CA GLY A 198 17.47 19.91 13.88
C GLY A 198 17.61 18.95 15.06
N SER A 199 16.82 19.12 16.12
CA SER A 199 16.66 18.07 17.13
C SER A 199 16.26 16.73 16.49
N SER A 200 15.58 16.80 15.34
CA SER A 200 15.20 15.69 14.48
C SER A 200 16.34 14.98 13.76
N ASP A 201 17.53 15.58 13.59
CA ASP A 201 18.66 14.92 12.88
C ASP A 201 19.68 14.35 13.86
N LEU A 202 19.43 14.51 15.16
CA LEU A 202 20.30 14.02 16.21
C LEU A 202 20.36 12.48 16.22
N TYR A 203 19.31 11.79 15.77
CA TYR A 203 19.30 10.33 15.70
C TYR A 203 20.40 9.79 14.79
N LEU A 204 20.79 10.53 13.74
CA LEU A 204 21.87 10.14 12.83
C LEU A 204 23.18 9.86 13.58
N LYS A 205 23.44 10.55 14.69
CA LYS A 205 24.64 10.33 15.53
C LYS A 205 24.64 8.99 16.27
N TYR A 206 23.47 8.36 16.36
CA TYR A 206 23.23 7.12 17.07
C TYR A 206 22.95 5.96 16.10
N MET A 207 22.93 6.20 14.79
CA MET A 207 22.80 5.13 13.79
C MET A 207 24.06 4.27 13.74
N PRO A 208 23.97 3.00 13.25
CA PRO A 208 25.11 2.10 13.13
C PRO A 208 26.26 2.72 12.33
N GLU A 209 27.50 2.38 12.71
CA GLU A 209 28.68 2.81 11.97
C GLU A 209 28.60 2.31 10.51
N GLY A 210 28.89 3.18 9.55
CA GLY A 210 28.79 2.88 8.12
C GLY A 210 27.38 3.02 7.53
N TYR A 211 26.30 3.10 8.30
CA TYR A 211 24.94 3.26 7.75
C TYR A 211 24.81 4.55 6.90
N ILE A 212 25.21 5.69 7.47
CA ILE A 212 25.14 6.99 6.76
C ILE A 212 26.05 6.97 5.51
N GLU A 213 27.19 6.30 5.59
CA GLU A 213 28.11 6.17 4.47
C GLU A 213 27.51 5.30 3.36
N ASN A 214 26.84 4.20 3.71
CA ASN A 214 26.13 3.34 2.78
C ASN A 214 25.00 4.08 2.06
N VAL A 215 24.20 4.87 2.79
CA VAL A 215 23.15 5.70 2.19
C VAL A 215 23.73 6.73 1.23
N LYS A 216 24.79 7.43 1.63
CA LYS A 216 25.47 8.38 0.76
C LYS A 216 26.06 7.73 -0.48
N LYS A 217 26.74 6.59 -0.31
CA LYS A 217 27.39 5.85 -1.39
C LYS A 217 26.39 5.32 -2.41
N SER A 218 25.21 4.88 -1.94
CA SER A 218 24.15 4.35 -2.81
C SER A 218 23.60 5.37 -3.80
N TYR A 219 23.72 6.66 -3.49
CA TYR A 219 23.22 7.76 -4.32
C TYR A 219 24.32 8.76 -4.71
N ALA A 220 25.58 8.32 -4.68
CA ALA A 220 26.73 9.10 -5.09
C ALA A 220 27.25 8.63 -6.47
N PRO A 221 27.90 9.52 -7.24
CA PRO A 221 28.50 9.14 -8.52
C PRO A 221 29.63 8.10 -8.36
N PRO A 222 29.96 7.33 -9.40
CA PRO A 222 29.37 7.39 -10.74
C PRO A 222 27.97 6.76 -10.81
N PHE A 223 27.05 7.46 -11.47
CA PHE A 223 25.70 6.96 -11.71
C PHE A 223 25.68 6.00 -12.91
N HIS A 224 24.73 5.06 -12.92
CA HIS A 224 24.48 4.19 -14.09
C HIS A 224 23.86 4.99 -15.25
N SER A 225 23.86 4.42 -16.45
CA SER A 225 23.42 5.09 -17.69
C SER A 225 21.98 5.59 -17.66
N GLU A 226 21.11 4.94 -16.89
CA GLU A 226 19.69 5.29 -16.79
C GLU A 226 19.41 6.43 -15.80
N TYR A 227 20.31 6.72 -14.85
CA TYR A 227 19.97 7.50 -13.65
C TYR A 227 19.38 8.89 -13.93
N GLU A 228 19.91 9.61 -14.93
CA GLU A 228 19.43 10.94 -15.32
C GLU A 228 18.50 10.92 -16.54
N LYS A 229 18.20 9.74 -17.09
CA LYS A 229 17.29 9.64 -18.23
C LYS A 229 15.84 9.87 -17.78
N PRO A 230 15.03 10.54 -18.63
CA PRO A 230 13.62 10.73 -18.35
C PRO A 230 12.87 9.40 -18.30
N PHE A 231 11.83 9.35 -17.47
CA PHE A 231 10.86 8.28 -17.49
C PHE A 231 9.94 8.40 -18.70
N ARG A 232 9.38 7.27 -19.15
CA ARG A 232 8.50 7.18 -20.33
C ARG A 232 7.35 8.18 -20.26
N SER A 233 6.66 8.21 -19.12
CA SER A 233 5.60 9.17 -18.86
C SER A 233 5.40 9.37 -17.35
N ILE A 234 4.85 10.53 -16.99
CA ILE A 234 4.51 10.86 -15.61
C ILE A 234 3.09 11.43 -15.57
N GLN A 235 2.24 10.87 -14.72
CA GLN A 235 0.90 11.35 -14.44
C GLN A 235 0.80 11.75 -12.96
N ILE A 236 0.35 12.96 -12.68
CA ILE A 236 0.12 13.46 -11.32
C ILE A 236 -1.37 13.67 -11.13
N TYR A 237 -1.96 12.93 -10.21
CA TYR A 237 -3.35 13.09 -9.81
C TYR A 237 -3.44 13.70 -8.42
N GLN A 238 -4.44 14.56 -8.23
CA GLN A 238 -4.81 15.07 -6.91
C GLN A 238 -6.26 14.70 -6.63
N LYS A 239 -6.50 13.98 -5.54
CA LYS A 239 -7.85 13.63 -5.11
C LYS A 239 -7.85 13.24 -3.65
N ASP A 240 -8.76 13.84 -2.88
CA ASP A 240 -8.96 13.49 -1.47
C ASP A 240 -10.04 12.42 -1.30
N PHE A 241 -9.86 11.56 -0.28
CA PHE A 241 -10.81 10.50 0.08
C PHE A 241 -11.46 10.73 1.45
N GLY A 242 -11.12 11.84 2.12
CA GLY A 242 -11.74 12.27 3.36
C GLY A 242 -11.14 11.55 4.57
N GLN A 243 -9.82 11.34 4.58
CA GLN A 243 -9.16 10.72 5.72
C GLN A 243 -9.04 11.72 6.89
N VAL A 244 -10.11 11.81 7.71
CA VAL A 244 -10.28 12.78 8.82
C VAL A 244 -9.41 12.44 10.05
N ILE A 245 -8.81 11.26 10.12
CA ILE A 245 -8.10 10.77 11.32
C ILE A 245 -6.77 11.53 11.49
N GLY A 246 -6.57 12.09 12.69
CA GLY A 246 -5.37 12.81 13.08
C GLY A 246 -4.08 12.00 12.92
N GLN A 247 -2.96 12.68 12.66
CA GLN A 247 -1.64 12.08 12.49
C GLN A 247 -0.96 11.65 13.81
N GLY A 248 -1.66 11.67 14.95
CA GLY A 248 -1.11 11.31 16.26
C GLY A 248 -0.97 9.80 16.44
N PHE A 249 0.11 9.34 17.07
CA PHE A 249 0.36 7.92 17.36
C PHE A 249 -0.75 7.35 18.26
N SER A 250 -1.24 8.09 19.25
CA SER A 250 -2.25 7.64 20.22
C SER A 250 -3.65 7.37 19.65
N ASP A 251 -4.11 8.14 18.66
CA ASP A 251 -5.47 8.01 18.08
C ASP A 251 -5.58 6.87 17.04
N ARG A 252 -4.44 6.28 16.66
CA ARG A 252 -4.32 5.22 15.64
C ARG A 252 -4.39 3.80 16.21
N HIS A 253 -4.57 3.62 17.51
CA HIS A 253 -4.47 2.28 18.14
C HIS A 253 -5.79 1.56 18.40
N ASP A 254 -6.94 2.16 18.11
CA ASP A 254 -8.20 1.39 18.13
C ASP A 254 -8.32 0.56 16.84
N VAL A 255 -8.42 -0.77 16.98
CA VAL A 255 -8.58 -1.75 15.89
C VAL A 255 -9.69 -1.35 14.91
N LYS A 256 -10.81 -0.80 15.43
CA LYS A 256 -11.92 -0.35 14.57
C LYS A 256 -11.52 0.84 13.68
N ILE A 257 -10.71 1.75 14.23
CA ILE A 257 -10.20 2.91 13.48
C ILE A 257 -9.23 2.44 12.38
N GLN A 258 -8.41 1.42 12.67
CA GLN A 258 -7.50 0.84 11.68
C GLN A 258 -8.22 0.20 10.50
N GLY A 259 -9.30 -0.56 10.75
CA GLY A 259 -10.12 -1.13 9.68
C GLY A 259 -10.70 -0.05 8.75
N ILE A 260 -11.22 1.05 9.30
CA ILE A 260 -11.74 2.18 8.52
C ILE A 260 -10.62 2.84 7.69
N ARG A 261 -9.43 3.05 8.30
CA ARG A 261 -8.28 3.64 7.63
C ARG A 261 -7.82 2.80 6.43
N ARG A 262 -7.70 1.47 6.60
CA ARG A 262 -7.31 0.56 5.51
C ARG A 262 -8.33 0.58 4.38
N LYS A 263 -9.62 0.54 4.68
CA LYS A 263 -10.68 0.66 3.67
C LYS A 263 -10.55 1.94 2.84
N LEU A 264 -10.26 3.09 3.48
CA LEU A 264 -10.01 4.36 2.77
C LEU A 264 -8.73 4.30 1.91
N MET A 265 -7.65 3.72 2.40
CA MET A 265 -6.41 3.53 1.64
C MET A 265 -6.63 2.63 0.42
N GLY A 266 -7.41 1.55 0.57
CA GLY A 266 -7.82 0.68 -0.53
C GLY A 266 -8.57 1.44 -1.63
N ARG A 267 -9.46 2.38 -1.25
CA ARG A 267 -10.14 3.26 -2.22
C ARG A 267 -9.15 4.12 -3.00
N ALA A 268 -8.17 4.71 -2.32
CA ALA A 268 -7.16 5.56 -2.95
C ALA A 268 -6.29 4.76 -3.93
N ARG A 269 -5.79 3.58 -3.51
CA ARG A 269 -5.01 2.67 -4.37
C ARG A 269 -5.83 2.22 -5.58
N ASN A 270 -7.06 1.75 -5.39
CA ASN A 270 -7.91 1.32 -6.51
C ASN A 270 -8.21 2.46 -7.48
N TRP A 271 -8.43 3.68 -6.98
CA TRP A 271 -8.66 4.83 -7.83
C TRP A 271 -7.42 5.16 -8.68
N LEU A 272 -6.23 5.21 -8.06
CA LEU A 272 -4.97 5.44 -8.77
C LEU A 272 -4.74 4.36 -9.84
N LEU A 273 -4.87 3.09 -9.47
CA LEU A 273 -4.72 1.95 -10.38
C LEU A 273 -5.65 2.04 -11.59
N SER A 274 -6.95 2.20 -11.33
CA SER A 274 -7.98 2.23 -12.38
C SER A 274 -7.83 3.40 -13.36
N THR A 275 -7.24 4.50 -12.90
CA THR A 275 -7.00 5.69 -13.73
C THR A 275 -5.71 5.56 -14.55
N ALA A 276 -4.69 4.92 -13.97
CA ALA A 276 -3.35 4.87 -14.53
C ALA A 276 -3.09 3.65 -15.44
N ILE A 277 -3.67 2.48 -15.14
CA ILE A 277 -3.40 1.25 -15.89
C ILE A 277 -3.86 1.34 -17.35
N LYS A 278 -3.03 0.84 -18.26
CA LYS A 278 -3.25 0.82 -19.72
C LYS A 278 -3.16 -0.61 -20.25
N PRO A 279 -3.72 -0.87 -21.46
CA PRO A 279 -3.66 -2.18 -22.11
C PRO A 279 -2.23 -2.72 -22.29
N TYR A 280 -1.28 -1.81 -22.53
CA TYR A 280 0.10 -2.16 -22.87
C TYR A 280 1.02 -2.38 -21.65
N HIS A 281 0.53 -2.19 -20.42
CA HIS A 281 1.35 -2.48 -19.23
C HIS A 281 1.47 -3.99 -19.03
N SER A 282 2.69 -4.48 -18.86
CA SER A 282 3.00 -5.88 -18.53
C SER A 282 3.14 -6.08 -17.02
N TRP A 283 3.65 -5.05 -16.32
CA TRP A 283 3.88 -5.07 -14.88
C TRP A 283 3.29 -3.82 -14.21
N VAL A 284 2.87 -3.99 -12.96
CA VAL A 284 2.49 -2.89 -12.07
C VAL A 284 3.35 -2.99 -10.82
N TYR A 285 4.06 -1.92 -10.51
CA TYR A 285 4.92 -1.81 -9.35
C TYR A 285 4.38 -0.78 -8.38
N TRP A 286 3.93 -1.20 -7.20
CA TRP A 286 3.56 -0.31 -6.12
C TRP A 286 4.76 -0.01 -5.25
N ARG A 287 4.94 1.27 -4.90
CA ARG A 287 6.03 1.68 -4.02
C ARG A 287 5.60 2.80 -3.09
N ASP A 288 5.89 2.66 -1.80
CA ASP A 288 5.76 3.76 -0.85
C ASP A 288 6.91 4.78 -1.04
N VAL A 289 6.65 6.02 -0.62
CA VAL A 289 7.53 7.19 -0.86
C VAL A 289 8.77 7.22 0.04
N ASP A 290 8.74 6.46 1.12
CA ASP A 290 9.65 6.48 2.27
C ASP A 290 10.64 5.30 2.27
N ILE A 291 10.85 4.66 1.12
CA ILE A 291 11.97 3.74 0.89
C ILE A 291 13.29 4.50 0.85
N GLU A 292 14.21 4.11 1.73
CA GLU A 292 15.53 4.70 1.86
C GLU A 292 16.60 3.96 1.07
N LEU A 293 16.61 2.62 1.08
CA LEU A 293 17.57 1.82 0.32
C LEU A 293 16.87 0.67 -0.39
N SER A 294 17.29 0.44 -1.63
CA SER A 294 16.83 -0.64 -2.49
C SER A 294 17.98 -0.99 -3.43
N PRO A 295 18.18 -2.28 -3.75
CA PRO A 295 18.98 -2.64 -4.91
C PRO A 295 18.46 -1.95 -6.16
N ALA A 296 19.37 -1.59 -7.06
CA ALA A 296 19.09 -0.81 -8.27
C ALA A 296 18.34 -1.64 -9.32
N ASP A 297 18.64 -2.93 -9.36
CA ASP A 297 18.05 -3.97 -10.22
C ASP A 297 16.82 -4.63 -9.59
N ILE A 298 16.09 -3.90 -8.74
CA ILE A 298 14.94 -4.44 -8.01
C ILE A 298 13.84 -4.99 -8.91
N LEU A 299 13.55 -4.30 -10.03
CA LEU A 299 12.54 -4.74 -10.98
C LEU A 299 12.98 -6.02 -11.67
N GLU A 300 14.18 -6.03 -12.26
CA GLU A 300 14.74 -7.21 -12.92
C GLU A 300 14.81 -8.41 -11.96
N THR A 301 15.26 -8.19 -10.72
CA THR A 301 15.36 -9.25 -9.70
C THR A 301 14.00 -9.86 -9.39
N MET A 302 12.96 -9.04 -9.16
CA MET A 302 11.62 -9.56 -8.87
C MET A 302 10.94 -10.17 -10.09
N MET A 303 11.21 -9.66 -11.29
CA MET A 303 10.68 -10.22 -12.55
C MET A 303 11.15 -11.66 -12.77
N ASN A 304 12.36 -12.02 -12.32
CA ASN A 304 12.90 -13.39 -12.45
C ASN A 304 11.98 -14.49 -11.89
N PHE A 305 11.12 -14.16 -10.92
CA PHE A 305 10.15 -15.08 -10.32
C PHE A 305 8.81 -15.12 -11.09
N GLY A 306 8.64 -14.29 -12.11
CA GLY A 306 7.40 -14.10 -12.89
C GLY A 306 6.95 -15.32 -13.69
N SER A 307 7.83 -16.30 -13.92
CA SER A 307 7.47 -17.58 -14.54
C SER A 307 6.55 -18.41 -13.64
N GLU A 308 6.71 -18.30 -12.33
CA GLU A 308 5.98 -19.11 -11.34
C GLU A 308 4.99 -18.29 -10.52
N TYR A 309 5.23 -16.99 -10.34
CA TYR A 309 4.48 -16.12 -9.45
C TYR A 309 3.87 -14.93 -10.18
N ASP A 310 2.73 -14.46 -9.68
CA ASP A 310 1.98 -13.34 -10.26
C ASP A 310 2.17 -12.04 -9.49
N VAL A 311 2.55 -12.17 -8.22
CA VAL A 311 2.85 -11.08 -7.28
C VAL A 311 4.11 -11.44 -6.51
N ILE A 312 5.05 -10.51 -6.40
CA ILE A 312 6.37 -10.68 -5.80
C ILE A 312 6.62 -9.55 -4.79
N ILE A 313 6.95 -9.94 -3.57
CA ILE A 313 7.10 -9.07 -2.41
C ILE A 313 8.50 -9.20 -1.81
N PRO A 314 9.34 -8.14 -1.81
CA PRO A 314 10.61 -8.17 -1.11
C PRO A 314 10.39 -8.05 0.40
N ASN A 315 11.41 -8.43 1.19
CA ASN A 315 11.37 -8.17 2.63
C ASN A 315 11.65 -6.70 2.93
N VAL A 316 10.98 -6.13 3.94
CA VAL A 316 11.12 -4.71 4.30
C VAL A 316 11.57 -4.56 5.74
N TRP A 317 12.73 -3.94 5.91
CA TRP A 317 13.35 -3.68 7.19
C TRP A 317 13.55 -2.18 7.41
N ARG A 318 13.78 -1.79 8.66
CA ARG A 318 14.07 -0.40 9.04
C ARG A 318 15.37 -0.36 9.83
N PRO A 319 16.30 0.53 9.49
CA PRO A 319 17.49 0.74 10.31
C PRO A 319 17.05 1.44 11.62
N LEU A 320 17.76 1.18 12.71
CA LEU A 320 17.49 1.80 14.00
C LEU A 320 18.77 2.38 14.57
N PRO A 321 18.67 3.39 15.45
CA PRO A 321 19.76 3.72 16.34
C PRO A 321 20.32 2.49 17.07
N VAL A 322 21.63 2.47 17.32
CA VAL A 322 22.36 1.37 17.99
C VAL A 322 21.77 1.07 19.37
N TYR A 323 21.28 2.09 20.09
CA TYR A 323 20.65 1.90 21.40
C TYR A 323 19.28 1.20 21.33
N LEU A 324 18.67 1.11 20.15
CA LEU A 324 17.42 0.37 19.88
C LEU A 324 17.65 -0.98 19.18
N GLY A 325 18.91 -1.42 19.02
CA GLY A 325 19.23 -2.71 18.41
C GLY A 325 19.67 -2.64 16.94
N GLY A 326 19.80 -1.45 16.35
CA GLY A 326 20.47 -1.23 15.06
C GLY A 326 19.61 -1.48 13.81
N GLU A 327 18.67 -2.41 13.85
CA GLU A 327 17.70 -2.68 12.78
C GLU A 327 16.48 -3.45 13.32
N GLN A 328 15.36 -3.39 12.61
CA GLN A 328 14.19 -4.21 12.92
C GLN A 328 13.36 -4.52 11.67
N PRO A 329 12.55 -5.59 11.72
CA PRO A 329 11.37 -5.77 10.87
C PRO A 329 10.51 -4.50 10.80
N TYR A 330 10.06 -4.15 9.59
CA TYR A 330 9.17 -3.00 9.38
C TYR A 330 7.78 -3.44 8.95
N ASP A 331 7.68 -4.13 7.80
CA ASP A 331 6.39 -4.51 7.24
C ASP A 331 5.93 -5.87 7.77
N LEU A 332 4.94 -5.86 8.65
CA LEU A 332 4.32 -7.07 9.21
C LEU A 332 3.06 -7.51 8.46
N ASN A 333 2.69 -6.83 7.37
CA ASN A 333 1.48 -7.13 6.60
C ASN A 333 1.70 -8.22 5.54
N SER A 334 2.95 -8.63 5.34
CA SER A 334 3.33 -9.74 4.48
C SER A 334 3.48 -11.00 5.31
N TRP A 335 2.59 -11.98 5.14
CA TRP A 335 2.54 -13.15 6.03
C TRP A 335 1.94 -14.39 5.36
N ILE A 336 2.26 -15.54 5.95
CA ILE A 336 1.72 -16.87 5.64
C ILE A 336 0.55 -17.13 6.59
N GLU A 337 -0.58 -17.61 6.08
CA GLU A 337 -1.77 -17.87 6.89
C GLU A 337 -1.53 -18.96 7.94
N SER A 338 -2.24 -18.86 9.07
CA SER A 338 -2.20 -19.85 10.14
C SER A 338 -3.59 -20.47 10.38
N ASN A 339 -3.61 -21.67 10.97
CA ASN A 339 -4.86 -22.31 11.36
C ASN A 339 -5.57 -21.55 12.49
N GLU A 340 -4.81 -20.92 13.37
CA GLU A 340 -5.27 -20.13 14.51
C GLU A 340 -5.97 -18.86 14.04
N ALA A 341 -5.39 -18.13 13.07
CA ALA A 341 -6.02 -16.96 12.47
C ALA A 341 -7.30 -17.33 11.70
N LEU A 342 -7.31 -18.45 10.99
CA LEU A 342 -8.53 -18.95 10.34
C LEU A 342 -9.64 -19.32 11.33
N LYS A 343 -9.28 -19.86 12.51
CA LYS A 343 -10.24 -20.12 13.60
C LYS A 343 -10.75 -18.82 14.19
N LEU A 344 -9.86 -17.85 14.45
CA LEU A 344 -10.23 -16.52 14.94
C LEU A 344 -11.19 -15.81 13.98
N ALA A 345 -10.88 -15.77 12.68
CA ALA A 345 -11.72 -15.12 11.67
C ALA A 345 -13.16 -15.66 11.67
N LYS A 346 -13.37 -16.96 11.91
CA LYS A 346 -14.70 -17.57 12.02
C LYS A 346 -15.51 -17.12 13.25
N THR A 347 -14.86 -16.50 14.23
CA THR A 347 -15.51 -15.97 15.45
C THR A 347 -15.86 -14.49 15.35
N LEU A 348 -15.34 -13.80 14.33
CA LEU A 348 -15.55 -12.38 14.10
C LEU A 348 -16.75 -12.15 13.19
N ASP A 349 -17.33 -10.95 13.26
CA ASP A 349 -18.37 -10.54 12.32
C ASP A 349 -17.75 -10.31 10.93
N GLU A 350 -18.54 -10.44 9.86
CA GLU A 350 -18.05 -10.28 8.48
C GLU A 350 -17.40 -8.91 8.23
N ASP A 351 -17.86 -7.88 8.93
CA ASP A 351 -17.36 -6.51 8.80
C ASP A 351 -16.09 -6.22 9.61
N ASP A 352 -15.73 -7.10 10.55
CA ASP A 352 -14.54 -6.94 11.39
C ASP A 352 -13.26 -7.12 10.58
N VAL A 353 -12.29 -6.26 10.82
CA VAL A 353 -11.00 -6.28 10.13
C VAL A 353 -9.92 -6.71 11.11
N ILE A 354 -9.25 -7.81 10.79
CA ILE A 354 -7.98 -8.23 11.39
C ILE A 354 -6.89 -7.35 10.79
N VAL A 355 -6.11 -6.74 11.67
CA VAL A 355 -4.96 -5.93 11.31
C VAL A 355 -3.75 -6.48 12.04
N GLU A 356 -2.76 -6.94 11.30
CA GLU A 356 -1.55 -7.50 11.91
C GLU A 356 -0.75 -6.46 12.70
N GLY A 357 -0.04 -6.93 13.74
CA GLY A 357 0.78 -6.10 14.62
C GLY A 357 0.05 -5.56 15.87
N TYR A 358 -1.19 -5.99 16.11
CA TYR A 358 -2.02 -5.56 17.24
C TYR A 358 -2.19 -6.68 18.28
N GLU A 359 -2.02 -6.36 19.57
CA GLU A 359 -2.09 -7.34 20.67
C GLU A 359 -3.49 -7.95 20.83
N GLU A 360 -4.54 -7.29 20.33
CA GLU A 360 -5.92 -7.78 20.50
C GLU A 360 -6.17 -9.14 19.83
N TYR A 361 -5.43 -9.47 18.76
CA TYR A 361 -5.62 -10.71 18.00
C TYR A 361 -4.34 -11.53 17.94
N ALA A 362 -4.35 -12.67 18.64
CA ALA A 362 -3.29 -13.67 18.52
C ALA A 362 -3.46 -14.48 17.24
N THR A 363 -2.94 -13.97 16.11
CA THR A 363 -3.08 -14.58 14.78
C THR A 363 -2.08 -15.72 14.55
N TRP A 364 -0.93 -15.72 15.22
CA TRP A 364 0.13 -16.74 15.06
C TRP A 364 0.62 -16.93 13.60
N ARG A 365 0.48 -15.90 12.77
CA ARG A 365 0.96 -15.93 11.40
C ARG A 365 2.48 -15.80 11.35
N ALA A 366 3.09 -16.47 10.38
CA ALA A 366 4.50 -16.27 10.09
C ALA A 366 4.65 -15.05 9.19
N HIS A 367 5.23 -13.97 9.71
CA HIS A 367 5.46 -12.76 8.92
C HIS A 367 6.78 -12.87 8.15
N LEU A 368 6.76 -12.47 6.88
CA LEU A 368 7.93 -12.47 5.98
C LEU A 368 9.14 -11.79 6.64
N ALA A 369 8.90 -10.69 7.35
CA ALA A 369 9.93 -9.91 7.99
C ALA A 369 10.76 -10.69 9.02
N TYR A 370 10.17 -11.65 9.72
CA TYR A 370 10.88 -12.47 10.73
C TYR A 370 11.59 -13.69 10.14
N ILE A 371 11.35 -14.05 8.87
CA ILE A 371 12.01 -15.19 8.20
C ILE A 371 13.45 -14.85 7.80
N ARG A 372 13.77 -13.55 7.66
CA ARG A 372 15.07 -13.09 7.17
C ARG A 372 16.25 -13.64 7.97
N ASP A 373 17.11 -14.36 7.26
CA ASP A 373 18.52 -14.54 7.55
C ASP A 373 19.36 -13.56 6.70
N LYS A 374 20.35 -12.90 7.31
CA LYS A 374 21.27 -11.98 6.63
C LYS A 374 22.17 -12.68 5.62
N ASN A 375 22.45 -13.97 5.83
CA ASN A 375 23.29 -14.79 4.96
C ASN A 375 22.47 -15.79 4.13
N GLY A 376 21.13 -15.66 4.15
CA GLY A 376 20.23 -16.52 3.38
C GLY A 376 20.32 -16.25 1.88
N ASP A 377 19.82 -17.19 1.08
CA ASP A 377 19.77 -17.06 -0.37
C ASP A 377 18.75 -15.98 -0.76
N PRO A 378 19.12 -14.88 -1.44
CA PRO A 378 18.16 -13.87 -1.90
C PRO A 378 17.11 -14.44 -2.87
N ASN A 379 17.34 -15.62 -3.45
CA ASN A 379 16.39 -16.30 -4.32
C ASN A 379 15.47 -17.30 -3.60
N GLU A 380 15.62 -17.46 -2.29
CA GLU A 380 14.63 -18.22 -1.52
C GLU A 380 13.26 -17.57 -1.62
N VAL A 381 12.22 -18.39 -1.72
CA VAL A 381 10.84 -17.93 -1.83
C VAL A 381 9.97 -18.64 -0.80
N VAL A 382 9.08 -17.88 -0.17
CA VAL A 382 7.96 -18.40 0.61
C VAL A 382 6.65 -17.98 -0.05
N GLU A 383 5.65 -18.85 -0.09
CA GLU A 383 4.32 -18.46 -0.56
C GLU A 383 3.60 -17.63 0.51
N LEU A 384 3.01 -16.50 0.11
CA LEU A 384 2.29 -15.59 1.01
C LEU A 384 0.77 -15.64 0.81
N ASP A 385 0.06 -15.29 1.88
CA ASP A 385 -1.40 -15.12 1.90
C ASP A 385 -1.81 -13.66 2.13
N GLY A 386 -1.03 -12.93 2.94
CA GLY A 386 -1.13 -11.50 3.14
C GLY A 386 0.03 -10.78 2.47
N VAL A 387 -0.24 -9.59 1.93
CA VAL A 387 0.72 -8.74 1.24
C VAL A 387 0.74 -7.38 1.91
N GLY A 388 1.93 -6.84 2.17
CA GLY A 388 2.10 -5.46 2.60
C GLY A 388 2.25 -4.46 1.46
N GLY A 389 1.95 -3.19 1.75
CA GLY A 389 1.78 -2.13 0.76
C GLY A 389 3.05 -1.42 0.30
N VAL A 390 4.21 -1.77 0.87
CA VAL A 390 5.43 -0.97 0.76
C VAL A 390 6.12 -1.11 -0.60
N SER A 391 6.23 -2.34 -1.11
CA SER A 391 6.83 -2.65 -2.41
C SER A 391 6.18 -3.91 -2.96
N ILE A 392 5.43 -3.78 -4.05
CA ILE A 392 4.68 -4.90 -4.67
C ILE A 392 4.95 -4.86 -6.16
N LEU A 393 5.63 -5.88 -6.71
CA LEU A 393 5.62 -6.11 -8.14
C LEU A 393 4.56 -7.15 -8.47
N ALA A 394 3.64 -6.82 -9.37
CA ALA A 394 2.63 -7.75 -9.83
C ALA A 394 2.48 -7.67 -11.34
N LYS A 395 2.16 -8.80 -11.98
CA LYS A 395 1.77 -8.81 -13.39
C LYS A 395 0.56 -7.90 -13.57
N ALA A 396 0.53 -7.09 -14.61
CA ALA A 396 -0.60 -6.20 -14.87
C ALA A 396 -1.91 -6.99 -15.13
N SER A 397 -1.79 -8.23 -15.64
CA SER A 397 -2.92 -9.14 -15.81
C SER A 397 -3.60 -9.50 -14.48
N THR A 398 -2.89 -9.53 -13.35
CA THR A 398 -3.47 -9.72 -12.00
C THR A 398 -4.60 -8.74 -11.75
N PHE A 399 -4.37 -7.46 -12.02
CA PHE A 399 -5.36 -6.40 -11.84
C PHE A 399 -6.43 -6.40 -12.93
N ARG A 400 -6.06 -6.68 -14.19
CA ARG A 400 -7.04 -6.78 -15.29
C ARG A 400 -8.03 -7.93 -15.11
N HIS A 401 -7.65 -9.01 -14.45
CA HIS A 401 -8.54 -10.11 -14.06
C HIS A 401 -9.45 -9.78 -12.87
N GLY A 402 -9.26 -8.63 -12.22
CA GLY A 402 -10.15 -8.12 -11.18
C GLY A 402 -9.58 -8.10 -9.76
N ALA A 403 -8.36 -8.60 -9.53
CA ALA A 403 -7.70 -8.42 -8.24
C ALA A 403 -7.52 -6.92 -7.97
N ASN A 404 -7.79 -6.48 -6.74
CA ASN A 404 -7.67 -5.09 -6.34
C ASN A 404 -7.36 -5.00 -4.84
N PHE A 405 -7.31 -3.80 -4.28
CA PHE A 405 -7.15 -3.56 -2.84
C PHE A 405 -8.54 -3.38 -2.20
N PRO A 406 -9.18 -4.41 -1.62
CA PRO A 406 -10.58 -4.31 -1.21
C PRO A 406 -10.80 -3.15 -0.25
N ALA A 407 -11.66 -2.22 -0.68
CA ALA A 407 -12.11 -1.05 0.09
C ALA A 407 -13.26 -1.39 1.06
N PHE A 408 -13.54 -2.67 1.20
CA PHE A 408 -14.52 -3.29 2.07
C PHE A 408 -13.85 -4.49 2.73
N THR A 409 -14.50 -5.11 3.72
CA THR A 409 -13.93 -6.28 4.38
C THR A 409 -14.00 -7.48 3.44
N PHE A 410 -12.86 -8.11 3.17
CA PHE A 410 -12.76 -9.34 2.40
C PHE A 410 -12.01 -10.38 3.23
N LEU A 411 -12.72 -11.44 3.64
CA LEU A 411 -12.20 -12.47 4.55
C LEU A 411 -11.58 -11.86 5.82
N ASN A 412 -12.28 -10.92 6.45
CA ASN A 412 -11.82 -10.16 7.62
C ASN A 412 -10.57 -9.31 7.41
N HIS A 413 -10.21 -8.94 6.18
CA HIS A 413 -9.09 -8.04 5.89
C HIS A 413 -9.54 -6.89 5.00
N ALA A 414 -8.72 -5.87 4.84
CA ALA A 414 -8.92 -4.78 3.88
C ALA A 414 -7.60 -4.37 3.23
N GLU A 415 -7.68 -3.62 2.13
CA GLU A 415 -6.52 -3.05 1.42
C GLU A 415 -5.51 -4.12 0.94
N THR A 416 -4.24 -4.06 1.35
CA THR A 416 -3.13 -4.87 0.80
C THR A 416 -3.17 -6.32 1.28
N GLU A 417 -3.51 -6.55 2.54
CA GLU A 417 -3.68 -7.92 3.07
C GLU A 417 -4.88 -8.62 2.41
N ALA A 418 -5.96 -7.87 2.18
CA ALA A 418 -7.10 -8.37 1.43
C ALA A 418 -6.81 -8.56 -0.06
N PHE A 419 -5.94 -7.75 -0.67
CA PHE A 419 -5.42 -8.00 -2.02
C PHE A 419 -4.68 -9.34 -2.08
N GLY A 420 -3.82 -9.66 -1.10
CA GLY A 420 -3.17 -10.96 -0.99
C GLY A 420 -4.18 -12.11 -0.96
N LYS A 421 -5.17 -12.02 -0.06
CA LYS A 421 -6.25 -13.01 0.05
C LYS A 421 -7.06 -13.17 -1.23
N MET A 422 -7.43 -12.06 -1.86
CA MET A 422 -8.21 -12.05 -3.09
C MET A 422 -7.44 -12.72 -4.23
N THR A 423 -6.16 -12.36 -4.39
CA THR A 423 -5.26 -12.92 -5.40
C THR A 423 -5.14 -14.44 -5.24
N ARG A 424 -4.93 -14.93 -4.01
CA ARG A 424 -4.92 -16.37 -3.71
C ARG A 424 -6.26 -17.05 -4.03
N LYS A 425 -7.38 -16.40 -3.71
CA LYS A 425 -8.73 -16.92 -4.03
C LYS A 425 -9.02 -16.97 -5.54
N MET A 426 -8.34 -16.14 -6.33
CA MET A 426 -8.39 -16.18 -7.79
C MET A 426 -7.46 -17.23 -8.41
N GLY A 427 -6.75 -18.03 -7.59
CA GLY A 427 -5.85 -19.10 -8.06
C GLY A 427 -4.45 -18.63 -8.43
N MET A 428 -4.11 -17.37 -8.15
CA MET A 428 -2.80 -16.78 -8.44
C MET A 428 -1.80 -17.06 -7.30
N LYS A 429 -0.51 -16.94 -7.61
CA LYS A 429 0.58 -17.21 -6.66
C LYS A 429 1.31 -15.93 -6.26
N ILE A 430 1.69 -15.88 -4.98
CA ILE A 430 2.37 -14.74 -4.37
C ILE A 430 3.69 -15.23 -3.78
N ALA A 431 4.81 -14.68 -4.26
CA ALA A 431 6.14 -14.90 -3.72
C ALA A 431 6.48 -13.84 -2.67
N GLY A 432 6.96 -14.27 -1.51
CA GLY A 432 7.71 -13.45 -0.57
C GLY A 432 9.19 -13.81 -0.65
N LEU A 433 10.06 -12.81 -0.75
CA LEU A 433 11.51 -12.99 -0.81
C LEU A 433 12.12 -12.67 0.57
N PRO A 434 12.29 -13.65 1.48
CA PRO A 434 12.64 -13.41 2.88
C PRO A 434 14.02 -12.77 3.06
N HIS A 435 14.98 -13.05 2.18
CA HIS A 435 16.37 -12.58 2.31
C HIS A 435 16.67 -11.37 1.42
N TYR A 436 15.85 -11.12 0.39
CA TYR A 436 15.96 -9.96 -0.48
C TYR A 436 15.31 -8.74 0.19
N THR A 437 16.16 -7.87 0.77
CA THR A 437 15.72 -6.82 1.70
C THR A 437 15.79 -5.41 1.08
N ILE A 438 14.71 -4.66 1.19
CA ILE A 438 14.68 -3.20 1.03
C ILE A 438 14.53 -2.51 2.38
N TRP A 439 14.94 -1.25 2.45
CA TRP A 439 15.00 -0.50 3.71
C TRP A 439 14.08 0.70 3.67
N HIS A 440 13.18 0.77 4.63
CA HIS A 440 12.36 1.93 4.93
C HIS A 440 13.17 2.95 5.75
N ILE A 441 12.91 4.25 5.57
CA ILE A 441 13.55 5.29 6.38
C ILE A 441 13.21 5.16 7.87
N TYR A 442 14.17 5.51 8.74
CA TYR A 442 13.90 5.69 10.16
C TYR A 442 13.38 7.10 10.45
N GLU A 443 12.13 7.19 10.89
CA GLU A 443 11.56 8.41 11.45
C GLU A 443 11.47 8.28 12.97
N PRO A 444 12.20 9.11 13.76
CA PRO A 444 12.16 9.01 15.21
C PRO A 444 10.78 9.43 15.75
N SER A 445 10.22 8.60 16.63
CA SER A 445 9.02 8.93 17.41
C SER A 445 9.31 10.01 18.47
N GLU A 446 8.27 10.56 19.09
CA GLU A 446 8.45 11.50 20.21
C GLU A 446 9.24 10.88 21.36
N ASP A 447 9.00 9.60 21.66
CA ASP A 447 9.73 8.86 22.69
C ASP A 447 11.21 8.68 22.31
N ASP A 448 11.50 8.39 21.04
CA ASP A 448 12.87 8.30 20.54
C ASP A 448 13.60 9.63 20.69
N LEU A 449 12.94 10.75 20.36
CA LEU A 449 13.50 12.09 20.51
C LEU A 449 13.75 12.44 21.99
N ILE A 450 12.87 12.00 22.90
CA ILE A 450 13.06 12.15 24.35
C ILE A 450 14.27 11.32 24.82
N GLU A 451 14.41 10.09 24.34
CA GLU A 451 15.55 9.23 24.67
C GLU A 451 16.87 9.79 24.17
N ILE A 452 16.93 10.21 22.89
CA ILE A 452 18.08 10.90 22.29
C ILE A 452 18.44 12.14 23.11
N SER A 453 17.44 12.92 23.55
CA SER A 453 17.65 14.09 24.40
C SER A 453 18.23 13.72 25.78
N LYS A 454 17.82 12.60 26.37
CA LYS A 454 18.40 12.07 27.63
C LYS A 454 19.85 11.63 27.42
N LEU A 455 20.15 10.95 26.32
CA LEU A 455 21.51 10.52 25.96
C LEU A 455 22.46 11.71 25.77
N GLU A 456 22.03 12.74 25.01
CA GLU A 456 22.80 13.98 24.83
C GLU A 456 23.06 14.71 26.16
N ARG A 457 22.05 14.81 27.04
CA ARG A 457 22.23 15.40 28.38
C ARG A 457 23.21 14.61 29.24
N ARG A 458 23.16 13.27 29.19
CA ARG A 458 24.10 12.40 29.92
C ARG A 458 25.52 12.57 29.41
N LYS A 459 25.71 12.61 28.08
CA LYS A 459 27.01 12.82 27.43
C LYS A 459 27.63 14.17 27.79
N ARG A 460 26.82 15.24 27.86
CA ARG A 460 27.29 16.57 28.32
C ARG A 460 27.69 16.59 29.80
N ARG A 461 26.99 15.83 30.65
CA ARG A 461 27.25 15.80 32.10
C ARG A 461 28.43 14.92 32.51
N PHE A 462 28.65 13.80 31.81
CA PHE A 462 29.60 12.77 32.25
C PHE A 462 30.73 12.48 31.25
N GLY A 463 30.79 13.19 30.13
CA GLY A 463 31.75 12.93 29.05
C GLY A 463 31.42 11.66 28.25
N LYS A 464 32.14 11.41 27.15
CA LYS A 464 32.06 10.13 26.43
C LYS A 464 32.62 9.04 27.37
N LYS A 465 31.79 8.11 27.83
CA LYS A 465 32.32 6.81 28.28
C LYS A 465 32.77 6.07 27.04
N HIS A 466 34.07 5.75 27.01
CA HIS A 466 34.73 4.99 25.96
C HIS A 466 34.17 3.59 25.81
#